data_AF-A0A966KCW7-F1
#
_entry.id   AF-A0A966KCW7-F1
#
_cell.length_a   1.000
_cell.length_b   1.000
_cell.length_c   1.000
_cell.angle_alpha   90.00
_cell.angle_beta   90.00
_cell.angle_gamma   90.00
#
_symmetry.space_group_name_H-M   'P 1'
#
loop_
_entity.id
_entity.type
_entity.pdbx_description
1 polymer ?
#
loop_
_entity_poly.entity_id
_entity_poly.type
_entity_poly.pdbx_seq_one_letter_code
_entity_poly.pdbx_strand_id
1 'polypeptide(L)'
;KFIDEVPGPAIRIPSYNLAFLPHFQKMTEKEFDELCESKPLRKEFLKKMGRTGFPQNEMTEAIDRLKRSMERMNMWIEKNDGPWLMGSSLSISDIAIMPVVVRMDDINLSNLWDDFPLIKEWISNIRRTESFQKTYYFGSLLTEKYPHLKAGRNIHE
;
A
#
# COMPACT_ATOMS: atom_id res chain seq x y z
N LYS A 1 -12.12 3.72 11.74
CA LYS A 1 -11.68 5.13 11.95
C LYS A 1 -10.18 5.30 11.75
N PHE A 2 -9.29 4.82 12.64
CA PHE A 2 -7.84 5.01 12.43
C PHE A 2 -7.34 4.50 11.07
N ILE A 3 -7.71 3.27 10.68
CA ILE A 3 -7.31 2.66 9.40
C ILE A 3 -7.75 3.52 8.20
N ASP A 4 -8.98 4.03 8.24
CA ASP A 4 -9.58 4.83 7.17
C ASP A 4 -8.97 6.24 7.07
N GLU A 5 -8.44 6.77 8.18
CA GLU A 5 -7.92 8.14 8.28
C GLU A 5 -6.41 8.22 8.09
N VAL A 6 -5.66 7.17 8.45
CA VAL A 6 -4.20 7.21 8.50
C VAL A 6 -3.56 6.36 7.38
N PRO A 7 -3.53 5.02 7.45
CA PRO A 7 -2.87 4.21 6.42
C PRO A 7 -3.61 4.24 5.06
N GLY A 8 -4.95 4.30 5.07
CA GLY A 8 -5.76 4.31 3.84
C GLY A 8 -5.45 5.48 2.89
N PRO A 9 -5.42 6.73 3.36
CA PRO A 9 -5.00 7.87 2.54
C PRO A 9 -3.50 7.86 2.26
N ALA A 10 -2.67 7.46 3.24
CA ALA A 10 -1.21 7.50 3.12
C ALA A 10 -0.69 6.58 2.00
N ILE A 11 -1.22 5.35 1.85
CA ILE A 11 -0.73 4.39 0.85
C ILE A 11 -0.90 4.86 -0.60
N ARG A 12 -1.79 5.83 -0.85
CA ARG A 12 -2.05 6.36 -2.19
C ARG A 12 -0.82 7.08 -2.76
N ILE A 13 -0.12 7.86 -1.94
CA ILE A 13 1.04 8.66 -2.37
C ILE A 13 2.16 7.76 -2.94
N PRO A 14 2.73 6.80 -2.18
CA PRO A 14 3.76 5.91 -2.71
C PRO A 14 3.22 4.97 -3.78
N SER A 15 1.96 4.51 -3.71
CA SER A 15 1.39 3.69 -4.79
C SER A 15 1.46 4.43 -6.13
N TYR A 16 1.05 5.70 -6.16
CA TYR A 16 1.06 6.48 -7.38
C TYR A 16 2.46 6.85 -7.82
N ASN A 17 3.31 7.27 -6.88
CA ASN A 17 4.67 7.68 -7.18
C ASN A 17 5.54 6.52 -7.69
N LEU A 18 5.40 5.31 -7.12
CA LEU A 18 6.22 4.15 -7.48
C LEU A 18 5.64 3.37 -8.66
N ALA A 19 4.30 3.21 -8.73
CA ALA A 19 3.70 2.37 -9.78
C ALA A 19 3.36 3.15 -11.06
N PHE A 20 2.77 4.34 -10.93
CA PHE A 20 2.12 5.03 -12.05
C PHE A 20 2.96 6.17 -12.64
N LEU A 21 3.88 6.77 -11.87
CA LEU A 21 4.74 7.84 -12.36
C LEU A 21 5.48 7.51 -13.67
N PRO A 22 6.05 6.30 -13.88
CA PRO A 22 6.74 5.98 -15.14
C PRO A 22 5.83 6.04 -16.38
N HIS A 23 4.52 5.85 -16.19
CA HIS A 23 3.54 6.00 -17.26
C HIS A 23 3.23 7.48 -17.52
N PHE A 24 3.05 8.28 -16.47
CA PHE A 24 2.74 9.71 -16.59
C PHE A 24 3.91 10.52 -17.17
N GLN A 25 5.15 10.12 -16.89
CA GLN A 25 6.34 10.74 -17.48
C GLN A 25 6.36 10.64 -19.01
N LYS A 26 5.79 9.57 -19.57
CA LYS A 26 5.71 9.31 -21.02
C LYS A 26 4.57 10.05 -21.72
N MET A 27 3.60 10.58 -20.99
CA MET A 27 2.50 11.37 -21.54
C MET A 27 2.99 12.75 -21.94
N THR A 28 2.33 13.39 -22.89
CA THR A 28 2.36 14.85 -23.07
C THR A 28 1.60 15.55 -21.95
N GLU A 29 1.77 16.86 -21.82
CA GLU A 29 0.98 17.67 -20.87
C GLU A 29 -0.52 17.57 -21.15
N LYS A 30 -0.91 17.69 -22.43
CA LYS A 30 -2.30 17.55 -22.86
C LYS A 30 -2.91 16.19 -22.51
N GLU A 31 -2.22 15.08 -22.80
CA GLU A 31 -2.70 13.74 -22.46
C GLU A 31 -2.84 13.55 -20.94
N PHE A 32 -1.92 14.13 -20.15
CA PHE A 32 -2.00 14.06 -18.70
C PHE A 32 -3.16 14.90 -18.14
N ASP A 33 -3.42 16.07 -18.71
CA ASP A 33 -4.57 16.89 -18.35
C ASP A 33 -5.89 16.17 -18.68
N GLU A 34 -6.02 15.58 -19.87
CA GLU A 34 -7.17 14.77 -20.26
C GLU A 34 -7.38 13.58 -19.30
N LEU A 35 -6.29 12.91 -18.89
CA LEU A 35 -6.35 11.87 -17.85
C LEU A 35 -6.89 12.43 -16.53
N CYS A 36 -6.39 13.58 -16.07
CA CYS A 36 -6.84 14.22 -14.83
C CYS A 36 -8.33 14.57 -14.87
N GLU A 37 -8.80 15.16 -15.98
CA GLU A 37 -10.21 15.51 -16.18
C GLU A 37 -11.11 14.27 -16.23
N SER A 38 -10.62 13.14 -16.76
CA SER A 38 -11.37 11.87 -16.78
C SER A 38 -11.59 11.23 -15.40
N LYS A 39 -10.90 11.71 -14.35
CA LYS A 39 -10.91 11.15 -12.98
C LYS A 39 -11.35 12.19 -11.94
N PRO A 40 -12.61 12.67 -11.95
CA PRO A 40 -13.04 13.82 -11.13
C PRO A 40 -12.76 13.65 -9.62
N LEU A 41 -12.95 12.44 -9.07
CA LEU A 41 -12.69 12.16 -7.64
C LEU A 41 -11.19 12.20 -7.24
N ARG A 42 -10.28 12.13 -8.22
CA ARG A 42 -8.83 12.09 -7.98
C ARG A 42 -8.08 13.17 -8.76
N LYS A 43 -8.78 14.08 -9.44
CA LYS A 43 -8.21 15.10 -10.32
C LYS A 43 -7.14 15.93 -9.60
N GLU A 44 -7.49 16.55 -8.48
CA GLU A 44 -6.53 17.39 -7.72
C GLU A 44 -5.35 16.58 -7.18
N PHE A 45 -5.58 15.32 -6.80
CA PHE A 45 -4.51 14.42 -6.36
C PHE A 45 -3.54 14.08 -7.51
N LEU A 46 -4.06 13.83 -8.72
CA LEU A 46 -3.26 13.60 -9.92
C LEU A 46 -2.49 14.86 -10.32
N LYS A 47 -3.16 16.03 -10.35
CA LYS A 47 -2.51 17.31 -10.66
C LYS A 47 -1.40 17.65 -9.67
N LYS A 48 -1.61 17.37 -8.38
CA LYS A 48 -0.60 17.55 -7.33
C LYS A 48 0.65 16.70 -7.55
N MET A 49 0.49 15.45 -7.97
CA MET A 49 1.60 14.57 -8.35
C MET A 49 2.27 15.04 -9.64
N GLY A 50 1.46 15.51 -10.59
CA GLY A 50 1.91 15.83 -11.93
C GLY A 50 2.59 14.65 -12.64
N ARG A 51 3.46 14.99 -13.58
CA ARG A 51 4.29 14.03 -14.32
C ARG A 51 5.69 13.84 -13.70
N THR A 52 5.99 14.53 -12.62
CA THR A 52 7.31 14.54 -11.95
C THR A 52 7.30 13.80 -10.61
N GLY A 53 6.13 13.45 -10.10
CA GLY A 53 5.97 12.76 -8.81
C GLY A 53 5.62 13.72 -7.68
N PHE A 54 5.25 13.14 -6.54
CA PHE A 54 4.95 13.91 -5.34
C PHE A 54 6.19 14.60 -4.77
N PRO A 55 6.04 15.79 -4.17
CA PRO A 55 7.10 16.41 -3.39
C PRO A 55 7.68 15.46 -2.34
N GLN A 56 9.00 15.53 -2.12
CA GLN A 56 9.71 14.61 -1.22
C GLN A 56 9.18 14.64 0.22
N ASN A 57 8.75 15.81 0.71
CA ASN A 57 8.15 15.96 2.04
C ASN A 57 6.82 15.18 2.14
N GLU A 58 6.02 15.12 1.08
CA GLU A 58 4.77 14.37 1.07
C GLU A 58 5.01 12.86 0.99
N MET A 59 6.00 12.45 0.19
CA MET A 59 6.44 11.05 0.16
C MET A 59 6.91 10.62 1.56
N THR A 60 7.76 11.42 2.19
CA THR A 60 8.28 11.16 3.54
C THR A 60 7.15 11.06 4.56
N GLU A 61 6.23 12.03 4.56
CA GLU A 61 5.08 12.03 5.47
C GLU A 61 4.17 10.82 5.27
N ALA A 62 3.93 10.41 4.02
CA ALA A 62 3.14 9.22 3.71
C ALA A 62 3.82 7.95 4.25
N ILE A 63 5.12 7.81 4.03
CA ILE A 63 5.91 6.67 4.54
C ILE A 63 5.91 6.64 6.07
N ASP A 64 6.06 7.78 6.75
CA ASP A 64 6.03 7.87 8.21
C ASP A 64 4.66 7.50 8.80
N ARG A 65 3.57 7.88 8.12
CA ARG A 65 2.20 7.47 8.49
C ARG A 65 2.01 5.96 8.33
N LEU A 66 2.56 5.36 7.27
CA LEU A 66 2.51 3.92 7.05
C LEU A 66 3.34 3.16 8.09
N LYS A 67 4.58 3.60 8.37
CA LYS A 67 5.44 2.98 9.39
C LYS A 67 4.79 3.00 10.77
N ARG A 68 4.25 4.15 11.20
CA ARG A 68 3.48 4.26 12.45
C ARG A 68 2.24 3.35 12.48
N SER A 69 1.63 3.10 11.32
CA SER A 69 0.50 2.17 11.23
C SER A 69 0.94 0.72 11.45
N MET A 70 2.13 0.33 10.96
CA MET A 70 2.70 -1.01 11.19
C MET A 70 3.12 -1.20 12.65
N GLU A 71 3.77 -0.19 13.23
CA GLU A 71 4.12 -0.18 14.65
C GLU A 71 2.87 -0.33 15.53
N ARG A 72 1.83 0.47 15.25
CA ARG A 72 0.56 0.38 15.96
C ARG A 72 -0.07 -1.00 15.81
N MET A 73 -0.11 -1.54 14.59
CA MET A 73 -0.66 -2.86 14.33
C MET A 73 0.10 -3.95 15.09
N ASN A 74 1.44 -3.91 15.12
CA ASN A 74 2.28 -4.85 15.85
C ASN A 74 1.96 -4.83 17.35
N MET A 75 1.90 -3.63 17.94
CA MET A 75 1.50 -3.43 19.34
C MET A 75 0.11 -3.99 19.64
N TRP A 76 -0.86 -3.85 18.72
CA TRP A 76 -2.22 -4.40 18.92
C TRP A 76 -2.24 -5.92 18.84
N ILE A 77 -1.47 -6.54 17.93
CA ILE A 77 -1.37 -8.01 17.85
C ILE A 77 -0.74 -8.54 19.15
N GLU A 78 0.35 -7.94 19.60
CA GLU A 78 1.03 -8.32 20.84
C GLU A 78 0.10 -8.18 22.06
N LYS A 79 -0.56 -7.02 22.21
CA LYS A 79 -1.45 -6.74 23.34
C LYS A 79 -2.64 -7.70 23.45
N ASN A 80 -3.11 -8.26 22.34
CA ASN A 80 -4.26 -9.18 22.32
C ASN A 80 -3.84 -10.65 22.19
N ASP A 81 -2.55 -10.96 22.38
CA ASP A 81 -1.97 -12.31 22.27
C ASP A 81 -2.17 -12.98 20.90
N GLY A 82 -2.38 -12.17 19.84
CA GLY A 82 -2.41 -12.58 18.44
C GLY A 82 -3.30 -13.80 18.09
N PRO A 83 -3.20 -14.35 16.86
CA PRO A 83 -2.37 -13.90 15.74
C PRO A 83 -3.02 -12.77 14.90
N TRP A 84 -4.22 -12.33 15.26
CA TRP A 84 -4.95 -11.25 14.61
C TRP A 84 -4.99 -9.99 15.48
N LEU A 85 -5.43 -8.88 14.92
CA LEU A 85 -5.49 -7.58 15.61
C LEU A 85 -6.31 -7.61 16.91
N MET A 86 -7.31 -8.49 17.00
CA MET A 86 -8.22 -8.64 18.14
C MET A 86 -8.09 -10.02 18.81
N GLY A 87 -6.93 -10.67 18.70
CA GLY A 87 -6.62 -11.95 19.33
C GLY A 87 -6.78 -13.13 18.38
N SER A 88 -7.39 -14.23 18.87
CA SER A 88 -7.31 -15.55 18.22
C SER A 88 -8.05 -15.66 16.88
N SER A 89 -8.98 -14.75 16.58
CA SER A 89 -9.87 -14.84 15.43
C SER A 89 -9.76 -13.65 14.49
N LEU A 90 -9.83 -13.91 13.18
CA LEU A 90 -9.86 -12.87 12.15
C LEU A 90 -11.06 -11.93 12.39
N SER A 91 -10.80 -10.63 12.36
CA SER A 91 -11.81 -9.60 12.63
C SER A 91 -11.97 -8.63 11.46
N ILE A 92 -12.99 -7.77 11.55
CA ILE A 92 -13.15 -6.66 10.60
C ILE A 92 -11.94 -5.72 10.58
N SER A 93 -11.18 -5.62 11.67
CA SER A 93 -9.99 -4.78 11.72
C SER A 93 -8.89 -5.30 10.81
N ASP A 94 -8.72 -6.63 10.77
CA ASP A 94 -7.77 -7.30 9.88
C ASP A 94 -8.17 -7.13 8.41
N ILE A 95 -9.46 -7.32 8.11
CA ILE A 95 -10.02 -7.13 6.77
C ILE A 95 -9.85 -5.67 6.32
N ALA A 96 -10.07 -4.70 7.21
CA ALA A 96 -9.97 -3.28 6.89
C ALA A 96 -8.53 -2.83 6.58
N ILE A 97 -7.52 -3.33 7.32
CA ILE A 97 -6.12 -2.93 7.10
C ILE A 97 -5.47 -3.71 5.95
N MET A 98 -5.96 -4.92 5.64
CA MET A 98 -5.37 -5.82 4.63
C MET A 98 -5.05 -5.15 3.29
N PRO A 99 -5.95 -4.38 2.65
CA PRO A 99 -5.62 -3.78 1.37
C PRO A 99 -4.42 -2.84 1.42
N VAL A 100 -4.15 -2.20 2.57
CA VAL A 100 -3.01 -1.32 2.74
C VAL A 100 -1.71 -2.14 2.87
N VAL A 101 -1.68 -3.13 3.77
CA VAL A 101 -0.47 -3.95 3.99
C VAL A 101 -0.10 -4.72 2.73
N VAL A 102 -1.08 -5.32 2.05
CA VAL A 102 -0.86 -6.00 0.77
C VAL A 102 -0.30 -5.04 -0.27
N ARG A 103 -0.84 -3.82 -0.36
CA ARG A 103 -0.32 -2.82 -1.30
C ARG A 103 1.10 -2.40 -0.95
N MET A 104 1.43 -2.21 0.33
CA MET A 104 2.79 -1.88 0.75
C MET A 104 3.79 -2.95 0.30
N ASP A 105 3.46 -4.22 0.49
CA ASP A 105 4.30 -5.34 0.03
C ASP A 105 4.40 -5.37 -1.50
N ASP A 106 3.29 -5.09 -2.19
CA ASP A 106 3.18 -5.05 -3.64
C ASP A 106 3.85 -3.83 -4.30
N ILE A 107 4.30 -2.84 -3.53
CA ILE A 107 5.11 -1.72 -4.02
C ILE A 107 6.49 -1.67 -3.35
N ASN A 108 6.97 -2.81 -2.86
CA ASN A 108 8.31 -3.02 -2.30
C ASN A 108 8.61 -2.16 -1.05
N LEU A 109 7.61 -1.97 -0.18
CA LEU A 109 7.75 -1.27 1.11
C LEU A 109 7.70 -2.22 2.31
N SER A 110 7.98 -3.52 2.09
CA SER A 110 7.97 -4.52 3.16
C SER A 110 9.05 -4.30 4.22
N ASN A 111 10.12 -3.60 3.85
CA ASN A 111 11.16 -3.17 4.79
C ASN A 111 10.63 -2.28 5.93
N LEU A 112 9.46 -1.63 5.75
CA LEU A 112 8.84 -0.80 6.80
C LEU A 112 8.34 -1.60 8.01
N TRP A 113 8.32 -2.92 7.93
CA TRP A 113 7.98 -3.81 9.04
C TRP A 113 9.05 -4.86 9.33
N ASP A 114 10.32 -4.60 8.98
CA ASP A 114 11.39 -5.54 9.27
C ASP A 114 11.57 -5.82 10.77
N ASP A 115 11.42 -4.77 11.58
CA ASP A 115 11.49 -4.83 13.04
C ASP A 115 10.18 -5.34 13.69
N PHE A 116 9.16 -5.68 12.90
CA PHE A 116 7.83 -6.07 13.38
C PHE A 116 7.47 -7.51 12.94
N PRO A 117 8.03 -8.55 13.58
CA PRO A 117 7.83 -9.94 13.17
C PRO A 117 6.36 -10.39 13.19
N LEU A 118 5.54 -9.84 14.09
CA LEU A 118 4.11 -10.16 14.14
C LEU A 118 3.35 -9.68 12.90
N ILE A 119 3.84 -8.64 12.22
CA ILE A 119 3.28 -8.18 10.93
C ILE A 119 3.61 -9.18 9.82
N LYS A 120 4.84 -9.72 9.82
CA LYS A 120 5.27 -10.77 8.88
C LYS A 120 4.43 -12.05 9.06
N GLU A 121 4.16 -12.44 10.30
CA GLU A 121 3.27 -13.55 10.60
C GLU A 121 1.82 -13.26 10.20
N TRP A 122 1.31 -12.08 10.53
CA TRP A 122 -0.05 -11.67 10.20
C TRP A 122 -0.31 -11.70 8.68
N ILE A 123 0.61 -11.16 7.86
CA ILE A 123 0.44 -11.17 6.40
C ILE A 123 0.56 -12.59 5.83
N SER A 124 1.41 -13.44 6.40
CA SER A 124 1.49 -14.87 6.06
C SER A 124 0.17 -15.59 6.37
N ASN A 125 -0.41 -15.33 7.54
CA ASN A 125 -1.67 -15.92 7.97
C ASN A 125 -2.84 -15.47 7.08
N ILE A 126 -2.97 -14.17 6.80
CA ILE A 126 -4.10 -13.68 5.98
C ILE A 126 -4.03 -14.19 4.55
N ARG A 127 -2.81 -14.31 3.99
CA ARG A 127 -2.58 -14.90 2.65
C ARG A 127 -3.05 -16.33 2.54
N ARG A 128 -3.02 -17.11 3.63
CA ARG A 128 -3.47 -18.52 3.63
C ARG A 128 -5.00 -18.65 3.68
N THR A 129 -5.74 -17.57 3.92
CA THR A 129 -7.20 -17.63 3.95
C THR A 129 -7.79 -17.82 2.55
N GLU A 130 -8.89 -18.56 2.44
CA GLU A 130 -9.60 -18.77 1.17
C GLU A 130 -10.08 -17.44 0.56
N SER A 131 -10.60 -16.55 1.40
CA SER A 131 -11.08 -15.22 0.98
C SER A 131 -9.98 -14.36 0.38
N PHE A 132 -8.76 -14.41 0.93
CA PHE A 132 -7.61 -13.72 0.34
C PHE A 132 -7.30 -14.26 -1.05
N GLN A 133 -7.22 -15.57 -1.21
CA GLN A 133 -6.89 -16.20 -2.51
C GLN A 133 -7.93 -15.87 -3.58
N LYS A 134 -9.22 -15.81 -3.21
CA LYS A 134 -10.29 -15.39 -4.13
C LYS A 134 -10.23 -13.88 -4.46
N THR A 135 -9.79 -13.04 -3.52
CA THR A 135 -9.72 -11.59 -3.70
C THR A 135 -8.50 -11.17 -4.52
N TYR A 136 -7.34 -11.76 -4.24
CA TYR A 136 -6.06 -11.46 -4.87
C TYR A 136 -5.64 -12.54 -5.86
N TYR A 137 -6.47 -12.75 -6.88
CA TYR A 137 -6.16 -13.65 -8.00
C TYR A 137 -5.06 -13.06 -8.89
N PHE A 138 -4.47 -13.88 -9.76
CA PHE A 138 -3.43 -13.44 -10.69
C PHE A 138 -3.90 -12.27 -11.57
N GLY A 139 -3.08 -11.21 -11.64
CA GLY A 139 -3.41 -9.96 -12.30
C GLY A 139 -4.14 -8.96 -11.41
N SER A 140 -4.25 -9.21 -10.11
CA SER A 140 -4.80 -8.24 -9.14
C SER A 140 -3.71 -7.33 -8.55
N LEU A 141 -2.45 -7.79 -8.54
CA LEU A 141 -1.32 -7.07 -7.95
C LEU A 141 -0.62 -6.17 -8.97
N LEU A 142 0.00 -5.08 -8.49
CA LEU A 142 0.77 -4.15 -9.30
C LEU A 142 2.09 -4.77 -9.77
N THR A 143 2.76 -5.57 -8.95
CA THR A 143 3.95 -6.34 -9.37
C THR A 143 3.68 -7.28 -10.54
N GLU A 144 2.44 -7.72 -10.74
CA GLU A 144 2.04 -8.57 -11.88
C GLU A 144 1.78 -7.75 -13.15
N LYS A 145 1.56 -6.43 -13.02
CA LYS A 145 1.23 -5.52 -14.13
C LYS A 145 2.39 -4.62 -14.55
N TYR A 146 3.27 -4.29 -13.62
CA TYR A 146 4.32 -3.28 -13.78
C TYR A 146 5.70 -3.93 -13.62
N PRO A 147 6.43 -4.20 -14.74
CA PRO A 147 7.71 -4.90 -14.70
C PRO A 147 8.77 -4.24 -13.80
N HIS A 148 8.76 -2.91 -13.68
CA HIS A 148 9.72 -2.19 -12.83
C HIS A 148 9.49 -2.43 -11.34
N LEU A 149 8.24 -2.66 -10.91
CA LEU A 149 7.96 -3.05 -9.52
C LEU A 149 8.38 -4.50 -9.27
N LYS A 150 8.12 -5.39 -10.22
CA LYS A 150 8.56 -6.80 -10.14
C LYS A 150 10.07 -6.92 -9.98
N ALA A 151 10.83 -6.14 -10.76
CA ALA A 151 12.29 -6.12 -10.68
C ALA A 151 12.80 -5.67 -9.31
N GLY A 152 12.08 -4.76 -8.64
CA GLY A 152 12.44 -4.28 -7.31
C GLY A 152 12.27 -5.31 -6.18
N ARG A 153 11.38 -6.31 -6.33
CA ARG A 153 11.27 -7.39 -5.34
C ARG A 153 12.54 -8.23 -5.24
N ASN A 154 13.15 -8.53 -6.39
CA ASN A 154 14.34 -9.38 -6.49
C ASN A 154 15.60 -8.78 -5.83
N ILE A 155 15.53 -7.53 -5.33
CA ILE A 155 16.63 -6.84 -4.65
C ILE A 155 16.55 -7.04 -3.12
N HIS A 156 15.38 -7.45 -2.61
CA HIS A 156 15.09 -7.55 -1.16
C HIS A 156 14.78 -8.98 -0.69
N GLU A 157 14.94 -9.98 -1.57
CA GLU A 157 14.96 -11.42 -1.25
C GLU A 157 16.41 -11.92 -1.17
#